data_AF-A0A816Y9J7-F1
#
_entry.id   AF-A0A816Y9J7-F1
#
_cell.length_a   1.000
_cell.length_b   1.000
_cell.length_c   1.000
_cell.angle_alpha   90.00
_cell.angle_beta   90.00
_cell.angle_gamma   90.00
#
_symmetry.space_group_name_H-M   'P 1'
#
loop_
_entity.id
_entity.type
_entity.pdbx_description
1 polymer ?
#
loop_
_entity_poly.entity_id
_entity_poly.type
_entity_poly.pdbx_seq_one_letter_code
_entity_poly.pdbx_strand_id
1 'polypeptide(L)'
;MGAPILHAFLIGQQQAWKDKYIESIISLSGAWGGSMKPVKVYAIGDNLGSRLLSASILRPLQISFPSLAFLMPSQELWGSDEVIITTPEKNYTLNDIEDYFM
;
A
#
# COMPACT_ATOMS: atom_id res chain seq x y z
N MET A 1 -2.93 -5.58 -4.45
CA MET A 1 -3.23 -4.65 -5.58
C MET A 1 -4.48 -5.00 -6.36
N GLY A 2 -4.70 -6.26 -6.81
CA GLY A 2 -5.83 -6.56 -7.70
C GLY A 2 -7.20 -6.14 -7.16
N ALA A 3 -7.46 -6.43 -5.88
CA ALA A 3 -8.70 -6.07 -5.21
C ALA A 3 -8.99 -4.54 -5.20
N PRO A 4 -8.12 -3.65 -4.67
CA PRO A 4 -8.39 -2.21 -4.70
C PRO A 4 -8.46 -1.62 -6.12
N ILE A 5 -7.74 -2.17 -7.09
CA ILE A 5 -7.86 -1.75 -8.51
C ILE A 5 -9.23 -2.12 -9.09
N LEU A 6 -9.71 -3.34 -8.84
CA LEU A 6 -11.05 -3.75 -9.25
C LEU A 6 -12.11 -2.85 -8.61
N HIS A 7 -11.96 -2.54 -7.32
CA HIS A 7 -12.87 -1.64 -6.62
C HIS A 7 -12.88 -0.22 -7.23
N ALA A 8 -11.71 0.35 -7.52
CA ALA A 8 -11.61 1.64 -8.19
C ALA A 8 -12.33 1.64 -9.55
N PHE A 9 -12.19 0.57 -10.34
CA PHE A 9 -12.94 0.40 -11.59
C PHE A 9 -14.45 0.33 -11.37
N LEU A 10 -14.91 -0.48 -10.40
CA LEU A 10 -16.33 -0.72 -10.14
C LEU A 10 -17.06 0.48 -9.53
N ILE A 11 -16.36 1.37 -8.80
CA ILE A 11 -16.93 2.64 -8.35
C ILE A 11 -17.34 3.51 -9.55
N GLY A 12 -16.58 3.45 -10.65
CA GLY A 12 -16.88 4.19 -11.87
C GLY A 12 -18.00 3.61 -12.73
N GLN A 13 -18.49 2.40 -12.42
CA GLN A 13 -19.55 1.75 -13.19
C GLN A 13 -20.94 2.00 -12.60
N GLN A 14 -21.93 2.18 -13.49
CA GLN A 14 -23.34 2.26 -13.09
C GLN A 14 -23.79 0.95 -12.43
N GLN A 15 -24.69 1.05 -11.45
CA GLN A 15 -25.19 -0.14 -10.75
C GLN A 15 -25.87 -1.12 -11.71
N ALA A 16 -26.72 -0.65 -12.62
CA ALA A 16 -27.37 -1.48 -13.63
C ALA A 16 -26.37 -2.22 -14.55
N TRP A 17 -25.19 -1.65 -14.79
CA TRP A 17 -24.13 -2.34 -15.52
C TRP A 17 -23.54 -3.46 -14.68
N LYS A 18 -23.23 -3.21 -13.40
CA LYS A 18 -22.70 -4.23 -12.50
C LYS A 18 -23.68 -5.38 -12.32
N ASP A 19 -24.97 -5.08 -12.13
CA ASP A 19 -26.03 -6.08 -11.99
C ASP A 19 -26.18 -6.96 -13.25
N LYS A 20 -25.88 -6.40 -14.43
CA LYS A 20 -25.96 -7.11 -15.71
C LYS A 20 -24.72 -7.96 -16.01
N TYR A 21 -23.53 -7.49 -15.64
CA TYR A 21 -22.27 -8.06 -16.13
C TYR A 21 -21.41 -8.73 -15.04
N ILE A 22 -21.72 -8.54 -13.76
CA ILE A 22 -20.93 -9.08 -12.65
C ILE A 22 -21.80 -10.06 -11.86
N GLU A 23 -21.49 -11.36 -11.98
CA GLU A 23 -22.16 -12.40 -11.19
C GLU A 23 -21.65 -12.42 -9.74
N SER A 24 -20.33 -12.40 -9.56
CA SER A 24 -19.71 -12.41 -8.24
C SER A 24 -18.31 -11.80 -8.25
N ILE A 25 -17.84 -11.37 -7.08
CA ILE A 25 -16.48 -10.87 -6.87
C ILE A 25 -15.89 -11.63 -5.68
N ILE A 26 -14.79 -12.32 -5.93
CA ILE A 26 -14.03 -13.03 -4.90
C ILE A 26 -12.68 -12.33 -4.75
N SER A 27 -12.44 -11.72 -3.60
CA SER A 27 -11.17 -11.09 -3.25
C SER A 27 -10.36 -12.01 -2.36
N LEU A 28 -9.12 -12.29 -2.77
CA LEU A 28 -8.15 -13.05 -1.97
C LEU A 28 -7.09 -12.09 -1.45
N SER A 29 -7.05 -11.89 -0.13
CA SER A 29 -6.09 -11.02 0.55
C SER A 29 -6.01 -9.60 -0.03
N GLY A 30 -7.17 -9.00 -0.27
CA GLY A 30 -7.26 -7.63 -0.78
C GLY A 30 -6.71 -6.61 0.21
N ALA A 31 -5.65 -5.90 -0.18
CA ALA A 31 -5.08 -4.78 0.58
C ALA A 31 -5.97 -3.52 0.47
N TRP A 32 -7.17 -3.58 1.05
CA TRP A 32 -8.20 -2.54 0.93
C TRP A 32 -7.79 -1.21 1.59
N GLY A 33 -7.15 -1.27 2.75
CA GLY A 33 -6.60 -0.12 3.47
C GLY A 33 -5.11 0.06 3.26
N GLY A 34 -4.55 -0.46 2.17
CA GLY A 34 -3.10 -0.53 1.97
C GLY A 34 -2.43 -1.61 2.82
N SER A 35 -1.12 -1.48 3.03
CA SER A 35 -0.30 -2.43 3.80
C SER A 35 0.95 -1.77 4.39
N MET A 36 1.61 -2.43 5.34
CA MET A 36 2.88 -1.95 5.92
C MET A 36 4.12 -2.17 5.04
N LYS A 37 4.03 -3.02 4.01
CA LYS A 37 5.18 -3.35 3.17
C LYS A 37 5.74 -2.12 2.43
N PRO A 38 4.92 -1.24 1.81
CA PRO A 38 5.36 0.04 1.26
C PRO A 38 6.17 0.91 2.22
N VAL A 39 5.77 1.00 3.49
CA VAL A 39 6.50 1.78 4.51
C VAL A 39 7.95 1.29 4.65
N LYS A 40 8.15 -0.03 4.73
CA LYS A 40 9.51 -0.61 4.73
C LYS A 40 10.25 -0.33 3.42
N VAL A 41 9.59 -0.48 2.27
CA VAL A 41 10.21 -0.33 0.94
C VAL A 41 10.71 1.11 0.74
N TYR A 42 9.93 2.11 1.13
CA TYR A 42 10.35 3.51 1.08
C TYR A 42 11.54 3.79 1.98
N ALA A 43 11.63 3.16 3.15
CA ALA A 43 12.74 3.36 4.08
C ALA A 43 14.04 2.69 3.56
N ILE A 44 13.99 1.38 3.31
CA ILE A 44 15.20 0.55 3.12
C ILE A 44 15.15 -0.35 1.88
N GLY A 45 14.06 -0.32 1.11
CA GLY A 45 13.82 -1.23 0.00
C GLY A 45 13.38 -2.61 0.44
N ASP A 46 13.16 -3.49 -0.54
CA ASP A 46 12.81 -4.89 -0.30
C ASP A 46 13.55 -5.81 -1.27
N ASN A 47 14.18 -6.86 -0.75
CA ASN A 47 14.86 -7.88 -1.54
C ASN A 47 13.92 -8.94 -2.12
N LEU A 48 12.60 -8.75 -1.95
CA LEU A 48 11.55 -9.65 -2.41
C LEU A 48 11.67 -11.06 -1.84
N GLY A 49 12.29 -11.21 -0.67
CA GLY A 49 12.58 -12.50 -0.05
C GLY A 49 13.74 -13.28 -0.69
N SER A 50 14.46 -12.67 -1.64
CA SER A 50 15.61 -13.30 -2.30
C SER A 50 16.93 -12.94 -1.63
N ARG A 51 17.80 -13.93 -1.44
CA ARG A 51 19.20 -13.70 -1.01
C ARG A 51 20.09 -13.12 -2.11
N LEU A 52 19.68 -13.22 -3.38
CA LEU A 52 20.45 -12.74 -4.53
C LEU A 52 20.18 -11.26 -4.84
N LEU A 53 19.10 -10.71 -4.31
CA LEU A 53 18.68 -9.34 -4.56
C LEU A 53 19.07 -8.44 -3.38
N SER A 54 19.64 -7.28 -3.68
CA SER A 54 19.91 -6.26 -2.67
C SER A 54 18.74 -5.27 -2.59
N ALA A 55 18.19 -5.11 -1.39
CA ALA A 55 17.12 -4.15 -1.11
C ALA A 55 17.55 -2.71 -1.45
N SER A 56 18.79 -2.32 -1.11
CA SER A 56 19.30 -0.98 -1.39
C SER A 56 19.46 -0.70 -2.88
N ILE A 57 19.83 -1.72 -3.67
CA ILE A 57 19.94 -1.60 -5.13
C ILE A 57 18.55 -1.52 -5.77
N LEU A 58 17.58 -2.27 -5.26
CA LEU A 58 16.22 -2.28 -5.79
C LEU A 58 15.38 -1.07 -5.34
N ARG A 59 15.73 -0.44 -4.22
CA ARG A 59 14.94 0.65 -3.64
C ARG A 59 14.63 1.77 -4.65
N PRO A 60 15.60 2.35 -5.40
CA PRO A 60 15.31 3.42 -6.37
C PRO A 60 14.29 3.01 -7.43
N LEU A 61 14.35 1.77 -7.90
CA LEU A 61 13.37 1.22 -8.84
C LEU A 61 12.01 1.06 -8.16
N GLN A 62 11.97 0.43 -6.98
CA GLN A 62 10.72 0.16 -6.26
C GLN A 62 9.95 1.45 -5.90
N ILE A 63 10.64 2.48 -5.43
CA ILE A 63 9.99 3.75 -5.04
C ILE A 63 9.55 4.60 -6.25
N SER A 64 10.04 4.29 -7.45
CA SER A 64 9.57 4.92 -8.70
C SER A 64 8.21 4.40 -9.17
N PHE A 65 7.72 3.30 -8.59
CA PHE A 65 6.42 2.75 -8.94
C PHE A 65 5.29 3.46 -8.17
N PRO A 66 4.37 4.16 -8.85
CA PRO A 66 3.27 4.84 -8.17
C PRO A 66 2.31 3.85 -7.48
N SER A 67 2.30 2.59 -7.93
CA SER A 67 1.58 1.50 -7.29
C SER A 67 2.04 1.21 -5.85
N LEU A 68 3.30 1.54 -5.52
CA LEU A 68 3.81 1.41 -4.16
C LEU A 68 3.17 2.46 -3.24
N ALA A 69 3.14 3.72 -3.68
CA ALA A 69 2.46 4.82 -2.97
C ALA A 69 0.97 4.53 -2.81
N PHE A 70 0.32 4.02 -3.85
CA PHE A 70 -1.10 3.65 -3.82
C PHE A 70 -1.44 2.60 -2.75
N LEU A 71 -0.47 1.79 -2.30
CA LEU A 71 -0.65 0.77 -1.28
C LEU A 71 -0.23 1.20 0.13
N MET A 72 0.10 2.47 0.33
CA MET A 72 0.39 3.01 1.67
C MET A 72 -0.80 2.80 2.61
N PRO A 73 -0.57 2.62 3.92
CA PRO A 73 -1.65 2.45 4.88
C PRO A 73 -2.60 3.67 4.88
N SER A 74 -3.90 3.38 4.90
CA SER A 74 -4.97 4.38 4.86
C SER A 74 -5.52 4.66 6.26
N GLN A 75 -5.73 5.92 6.64
CA GLN A 75 -6.27 6.30 7.96
C GLN A 75 -7.71 5.78 8.22
N GLU A 76 -8.42 5.38 7.17
CA GLU A 76 -9.76 4.79 7.25
C GLU A 76 -9.76 3.39 7.87
N LEU A 77 -8.62 2.68 7.82
CA LEU A 77 -8.51 1.29 8.30
C LEU A 77 -7.32 1.05 9.24
N TRP A 78 -6.40 2.00 9.35
CA TRP A 78 -5.27 1.99 10.27
C TRP A 78 -5.44 3.09 11.32
N GLY A 79 -5.08 2.83 12.56
CA GLY A 79 -5.22 3.82 13.64
C GLY A 79 -4.33 5.03 13.36
N SER A 80 -4.91 6.24 13.43
CA SER A 80 -4.14 7.48 13.20
C SER A 80 -2.99 7.65 14.19
N ASP A 81 -3.18 7.17 15.43
CA ASP A 81 -2.20 7.25 16.52
C ASP A 81 -1.37 5.97 16.67
N GLU A 82 -1.57 4.99 15.78
CA GLU A 82 -0.78 3.77 15.76
C GLU A 82 0.65 4.09 15.30
N VAL A 83 1.64 3.66 16.08
CA VAL A 83 3.05 3.79 15.70
C VAL A 83 3.37 2.80 14.60
N ILE A 84 3.65 3.32 13.40
CA ILE A 84 3.94 2.52 12.20
C ILE A 84 5.45 2.41 11.91
N ILE A 85 6.26 3.32 12.48
CA ILE A 85 7.71 3.31 12.38
C ILE A 85 8.30 3.73 13.73
N THR A 86 9.32 3.01 14.17
CA THR A 86 10.12 3.37 15.34
C THR A 86 11.58 3.51 14.92
N THR A 87 12.16 4.67 15.22
CA THR A 87 13.61 4.91 15.15
C THR A 87 14.15 5.18 16.56
N PRO A 88 15.48 5.23 16.77
CA PRO A 88 16.03 5.61 18.06
C PRO A 88 15.62 7.02 18.53
N GLU A 89 15.30 7.93 17.60
CA GLU A 89 15.01 9.34 17.87
C GLU A 89 13.52 9.69 17.85
N LYS A 90 12.72 9.06 16.98
CA LYS A 90 11.31 9.41 16.77
C LYS A 90 10.46 8.17 16.45
N ASN A 91 9.23 8.19 16.95
CA ASN A 91 8.14 7.32 16.48
C ASN A 91 7.29 8.08 15.46
N TYR A 92 6.92 7.41 14.37
CA TYR A 92 6.06 7.98 13.34
C TYR A 92 4.73 7.24 13.33
N THR A 93 3.66 8.04 13.29
CA THR A 93 2.30 7.59 13.05
C THR A 93 1.87 7.93 11.62
N LEU A 94 0.64 7.62 11.22
CA LEU A 94 0.12 8.07 9.93
C LEU A 94 -0.10 9.59 9.87
N ASN A 95 -0.12 10.28 11.01
CA ASN A 95 -0.14 11.74 11.05
C ASN A 95 1.24 12.35 10.75
N ASP A 96 2.32 11.58 10.95
CA ASP A 96 3.71 12.00 10.71
C ASP A 96 4.23 11.57 9.32
N ILE A 97 3.33 11.22 8.38
CA ILE A 97 3.76 10.59 7.13
C ILE A 97 4.54 11.54 6.22
N GLU A 98 4.27 12.84 6.28
CA GLU A 98 5.05 13.85 5.55
C GLU A 98 6.46 13.95 6.12
N ASP A 99 6.59 14.04 7.45
CA ASP A 99 7.88 14.03 8.17
C ASP A 99 8.71 12.78 7.89
N TYR A 100 8.06 11.66 7.55
CA TYR A 100 8.73 10.43 7.17
C TYR A 100 9.39 10.50 5.78
N PHE A 101 8.86 11.31 4.86
CA PHE A 101 9.38 11.45 3.49
C PHE A 101 10.35 12.62 3.31
N MET A 102 10.43 13.54 4.28
CA MET A 102 11.37 14.67 4.31
C MET A 102 12.74 14.26 4.84
#